data_AF-A0A174CS62-F1
#
_entry.id   AF-A0A174CS62-F1
#
_cell.length_a   1.000
_cell.length_b   1.000
_cell.length_c   1.000
_cell.angle_alpha   90.00
_cell.angle_beta   90.00
_cell.angle_gamma   90.00
#
_symmetry.space_group_name_H-M   'P 1'
#
loop_
_entity.id
_entity.type
_entity.pdbx_description
1 polymer ?
#
loop_
_entity_poly.entity_id
_entity_poly.type
_entity_poly.pdbx_seq_one_letter_code
_entity_poly.pdbx_strand_id
1 'polypeptide(L)'
;MSRLVKCENGHFYDADKYAKCPNCSRGAGPKKDVVMEGGISTDLDDVKTVAMNIRGNIKSGRSVRIPKVSGRTVKPSNEILAKEEQRMRELQEKIKEHKDSLGEQVTLAKESYEIDNDKTVAVHVFENGIEPVVGWLVCVNGEEKGRDYRLIRGRNRIGRDSDMDVTIRKDQKVTREEHCSVVYDEKSNLTFLVPGNGTLTYYKGEMLRQPQQLCSGDAVEIGETKFIFISFCEGERVWKNEEE
;
A
#
# COMPACT_ATOMS: atom_id res chain seq x y z
N MET A 1 -13.25 34.86 19.91
CA MET A 1 -13.95 33.68 19.34
C MET A 1 -13.67 33.71 17.85
N SER A 2 -13.09 32.66 17.27
CA SER A 2 -12.69 32.60 15.86
C SER A 2 -13.89 32.33 14.95
N ARG A 3 -14.10 33.16 13.93
CA ARG A 3 -15.21 33.04 12.96
C ARG A 3 -14.85 32.09 11.82
N LEU A 4 -15.22 30.81 11.92
CA LEU A 4 -15.09 29.84 10.82
C LEU A 4 -16.21 29.99 9.78
N VAL A 5 -15.83 30.06 8.50
CA VAL A 5 -16.74 30.13 7.34
C VAL A 5 -16.33 29.12 6.26
N LYS A 6 -17.27 28.72 5.40
CA LYS A 6 -17.05 27.76 4.30
C LYS A 6 -16.97 28.50 2.96
N CYS A 7 -15.98 28.18 2.12
CA CYS A 7 -15.85 28.76 0.78
C CYS A 7 -16.70 28.02 -0.28
N GLU A 8 -16.77 28.58 -1.50
CA GLU A 8 -17.52 28.01 -2.64
C GLU A 8 -17.03 26.61 -3.05
N ASN A 9 -15.72 26.31 -2.87
CA ASN A 9 -15.15 24.98 -3.11
C ASN A 9 -15.26 24.04 -1.89
N GLY A 10 -16.00 24.44 -0.85
CA GLY A 10 -16.37 23.57 0.25
C GLY A 10 -15.41 23.49 1.44
N HIS A 11 -14.32 24.26 1.46
CA HIS A 11 -13.36 24.28 2.56
C HIS A 11 -13.76 25.24 3.69
N PHE A 12 -13.55 24.85 4.94
CA PHE A 12 -13.71 25.72 6.11
C PHE A 12 -12.42 26.49 6.42
N TYR A 13 -12.52 27.78 6.69
CA TYR A 13 -11.40 28.65 7.06
C TYR A 13 -11.84 29.75 8.04
N ASP A 14 -10.89 30.30 8.79
CA ASP A 14 -11.12 31.39 9.74
C ASP A 14 -11.15 32.74 9.00
N ALA A 15 -12.33 33.37 8.94
CA ALA A 15 -12.56 34.64 8.25
C ALA A 15 -11.90 35.83 8.96
N ASP A 16 -11.60 35.71 10.26
CA ASP A 16 -10.92 36.77 11.01
C ASP A 16 -9.40 36.74 10.71
N LYS A 17 -8.87 35.62 10.22
CA LYS A 17 -7.46 35.43 9.87
C LYS A 17 -7.17 35.54 8.38
N TYR A 18 -8.09 35.12 7.53
CA TYR A 18 -7.87 35.02 6.09
C TYR A 18 -9.02 35.66 5.32
N ALA A 19 -8.72 36.63 4.44
CA ALA A 19 -9.72 37.29 3.62
C ALA A 19 -10.28 36.39 2.49
N LYS A 20 -9.56 35.33 2.12
CA LYS A 20 -9.96 34.33 1.11
C LYS A 20 -9.51 32.94 1.56
N CYS A 21 -10.22 31.91 1.11
CA CYS A 21 -9.91 30.54 1.46
C CYS A 21 -8.50 30.13 1.00
N PRO A 22 -7.57 29.81 1.92
CA PRO A 22 -6.20 29.44 1.56
C PRO A 22 -6.11 28.08 0.86
N ASN A 23 -7.16 27.27 0.92
CA ASN A 23 -7.20 25.92 0.34
C ASN A 23 -7.72 25.88 -1.10
N CYS A 24 -8.28 26.97 -1.64
CA CYS A 24 -8.80 26.97 -3.01
C CYS A 24 -7.73 26.99 -4.11
N SER A 25 -6.50 27.43 -3.81
CA SER A 25 -5.42 27.55 -4.80
C SER A 25 -4.50 26.32 -4.87
N ARG A 26 -4.68 25.35 -3.97
CA ARG A 26 -4.02 24.03 -4.02
C ARG A 26 -4.98 23.09 -4.73
N GLY A 27 -4.89 23.11 -6.06
CA GLY A 27 -5.91 22.61 -6.98
C GLY A 27 -6.44 21.20 -6.69
N ALA A 28 -7.76 21.13 -6.52
CA ALA A 28 -8.58 19.98 -6.87
C ALA A 28 -9.84 20.54 -7.53
N GLY A 29 -9.70 20.91 -8.80
CA GLY A 29 -10.84 21.22 -9.68
C GLY A 29 -11.37 19.94 -10.34
N PRO A 30 -12.66 19.86 -10.69
CA PRO A 30 -13.28 18.65 -11.20
C PRO A 30 -13.05 18.51 -12.72
N LYS A 31 -12.85 17.28 -13.22
CA LYS A 31 -12.93 16.92 -14.65
C LYS A 31 -13.60 15.54 -14.72
N LYS A 32 -14.82 15.36 -15.26
CA LYS A 32 -15.33 15.46 -16.65
C LYS A 32 -14.72 14.45 -17.61
N ASP A 33 -15.60 13.54 -18.04
CA ASP A 33 -15.42 12.38 -18.89
C ASP A 33 -15.00 12.76 -20.32
N VAL A 34 -14.03 12.04 -20.89
CA VAL A 34 -13.76 11.99 -22.33
C VAL A 34 -13.45 10.54 -22.71
N VAL A 35 -14.36 9.96 -23.47
CA VAL A 35 -14.20 8.74 -24.27
C VAL A 35 -13.51 9.14 -25.58
N MET A 36 -12.57 8.34 -26.11
CA MET A 36 -12.49 7.99 -27.54
C MET A 36 -11.42 6.95 -27.84
N GLU A 37 -11.77 6.13 -28.83
CA GLU A 37 -11.16 4.91 -29.33
C GLU A 37 -9.88 5.08 -30.17
N GLY A 38 -9.14 3.96 -30.28
CA GLY A 38 -8.70 3.44 -31.59
C GLY A 38 -7.22 3.54 -31.93
N GLY A 39 -6.63 2.41 -32.33
CA GLY A 39 -5.57 2.39 -33.36
C GLY A 39 -4.33 1.53 -33.07
N ILE A 40 -4.26 0.39 -33.75
CA ILE A 40 -3.20 -0.63 -33.77
C ILE A 40 -1.99 -0.19 -34.62
N SER A 41 -0.77 -0.58 -34.23
CA SER A 41 0.27 -0.95 -35.21
C SER A 41 1.26 -1.96 -34.62
N THR A 42 1.53 -2.99 -35.42
CA THR A 42 2.33 -4.17 -35.15
C THR A 42 3.83 -3.92 -35.35
N ASP A 43 4.61 -4.87 -34.81
CA ASP A 43 5.98 -5.25 -35.17
C ASP A 43 7.12 -4.31 -34.72
N LEU A 44 8.02 -4.84 -33.89
CA LEU A 44 9.40 -5.22 -34.30
C LEU A 44 10.26 -5.52 -33.07
N ASP A 45 10.93 -6.66 -33.16
CA ASP A 45 11.97 -7.18 -32.27
C ASP A 45 13.08 -6.15 -31.96
N ASP A 46 13.66 -6.27 -30.75
CA ASP A 46 14.89 -5.65 -30.21
C ASP A 46 14.68 -4.75 -28.97
N VAL A 47 14.52 -5.34 -27.79
CA VAL A 47 14.82 -4.63 -26.52
C VAL A 47 16.26 -4.91 -26.11
N LYS A 48 17.20 -4.19 -26.74
CA LYS A 48 18.52 -3.94 -26.14
C LYS A 48 18.36 -2.90 -25.03
N THR A 49 18.92 -3.22 -23.87
CA THR A 49 19.11 -2.36 -22.71
C THR A 49 19.62 -0.96 -23.10
N VAL A 50 18.78 0.07 -22.89
CA VAL A 50 19.19 1.48 -23.04
C VAL A 50 19.65 2.00 -21.68
N ALA A 51 20.96 2.22 -21.54
CA ALA A 51 21.51 3.02 -20.46
C ALA A 51 21.09 4.48 -20.65
N MET A 52 20.35 5.05 -19.69
CA MET A 52 19.96 6.46 -19.71
C MET A 52 21.18 7.37 -19.51
N ASN A 53 21.53 8.10 -20.57
CA ASN A 53 22.41 9.27 -20.52
C ASN A 53 21.67 10.44 -19.88
N ILE A 54 21.96 10.76 -18.62
CA ILE A 54 21.54 12.04 -18.01
C ILE A 54 22.48 13.14 -18.51
N ARG A 55 22.12 13.77 -19.63
CA ARG A 55 22.59 15.12 -19.98
C ARG A 55 21.76 16.15 -19.22
N GLY A 56 22.15 16.40 -17.98
CA GLY A 56 21.68 17.53 -17.19
C GLY A 56 22.36 18.83 -17.63
N ASN A 57 21.55 19.72 -18.18
CA ASN A 57 21.90 21.07 -18.62
C ASN A 57 22.19 21.98 -17.40
N ILE A 58 23.45 22.08 -16.96
CA ILE A 58 23.84 23.00 -15.88
C ILE A 58 24.16 24.36 -16.49
N LYS A 59 23.34 25.35 -16.13
CA LYS A 59 23.48 26.75 -16.55
C LYS A 59 24.80 27.35 -16.07
N SER A 60 25.29 28.27 -16.89
CA SER A 60 26.50 29.08 -16.78
C SER A 60 26.77 29.68 -15.40
N GLY A 61 28.07 29.73 -15.05
CA GLY A 61 28.65 30.93 -14.42
C GLY A 61 29.03 30.89 -12.95
N ARG A 62 29.99 30.05 -12.54
CA ARG A 62 31.09 30.47 -11.64
C ARG A 62 32.25 29.49 -11.74
N SER A 63 33.38 29.95 -12.27
CA SER A 63 34.61 29.14 -12.36
C SER A 63 35.17 28.93 -10.96
N VAL A 64 34.99 27.72 -10.41
CA VAL A 64 35.72 27.27 -9.24
C VAL A 64 37.07 26.75 -9.74
N ARG A 65 38.16 27.36 -9.28
CA ARG A 65 39.52 26.87 -9.57
C ARG A 65 39.73 25.56 -8.84
N ILE A 66 39.61 24.44 -9.56
CA ILE A 66 40.00 23.11 -9.07
C ILE A 66 41.54 23.06 -9.08
N PRO A 67 42.21 22.76 -7.95
CA PRO A 67 43.65 22.54 -7.95
C PRO A 67 43.97 21.37 -8.89
N LYS A 68 44.90 21.56 -9.83
CA LYS A 68 45.48 20.45 -10.60
C LYS A 68 46.30 19.58 -9.66
N VAL A 69 45.65 18.62 -9.01
CA VAL A 69 46.34 17.52 -8.35
C VAL A 69 46.70 16.52 -9.44
N SER A 70 47.99 16.42 -9.79
CA SER A 70 48.50 15.36 -10.64
C SER A 70 48.43 14.03 -9.87
N GLY A 71 47.22 13.47 -9.75
CA GLY A 71 47.01 12.16 -9.17
C GLY A 71 47.60 11.10 -10.10
N ARG A 72 48.67 10.43 -9.66
CA ARG A 72 49.04 9.14 -10.24
C ARG A 72 47.90 8.18 -9.94
N THR A 73 47.17 7.74 -10.96
CA THR A 73 46.27 6.59 -10.83
C THR A 73 47.13 5.35 -10.59
N VAL A 74 47.22 4.93 -9.33
CA VAL A 74 47.80 3.64 -8.99
C VAL A 74 46.75 2.59 -9.35
N LYS A 75 47.02 1.79 -10.40
CA LYS A 75 46.21 0.60 -10.66
C LYS A 75 46.37 -0.35 -9.47
N PRO A 76 45.28 -0.85 -8.86
CA PRO A 76 45.40 -1.82 -7.78
C PRO A 76 46.19 -3.03 -8.28
N SER A 77 47.05 -3.58 -7.43
CA SER A 77 47.83 -4.77 -7.78
C SER A 77 46.90 -5.94 -8.07
N ASN A 78 47.29 -6.82 -9.00
CA ASN A 78 46.49 -7.99 -9.40
C ASN A 78 46.09 -8.88 -8.21
N GLU A 79 46.86 -8.89 -7.13
CA GLU A 79 46.52 -9.59 -5.89
C GLU A 79 45.32 -8.99 -5.13
N ILE A 80 45.12 -7.67 -5.18
CA ILE A 80 43.98 -7.00 -4.54
C ILE A 80 42.70 -7.31 -5.31
N LEU A 81 42.77 -7.24 -6.65
CA LEU A 81 41.65 -7.59 -7.54
C LEU A 81 41.21 -9.05 -7.36
N ALA A 82 42.17 -9.99 -7.28
CA ALA A 82 41.86 -11.40 -7.04
C ALA A 82 41.19 -11.64 -5.67
N LYS A 83 41.62 -10.94 -4.61
CA LYS A 83 41.00 -11.03 -3.28
C LYS A 83 39.58 -10.46 -3.26
N GLU A 84 39.34 -9.37 -3.98
CA GLU A 84 38.00 -8.76 -4.08
C GLU A 84 37.04 -9.64 -4.90
N GLU A 85 37.51 -10.24 -5.99
CA GLU A 85 36.72 -11.20 -6.77
C GLU A 85 36.35 -12.44 -5.95
N GLN A 86 37.29 -12.96 -5.15
CA GLN A 86 37.01 -14.08 -4.25
C GLN A 86 35.97 -13.70 -3.19
N ARG A 87 36.11 -12.53 -2.57
CA ARG A 87 35.14 -12.02 -1.58
C ARG A 87 33.75 -11.83 -2.18
N MET A 88 33.65 -11.38 -3.44
CA MET A 88 32.38 -11.23 -4.14
C MET A 88 31.71 -12.57 -4.45
N ARG A 89 32.48 -13.59 -4.81
CA ARG A 89 31.96 -14.97 -5.02
C ARG A 89 31.43 -15.56 -3.72
N GLU A 90 32.18 -15.43 -2.62
CA GLU A 90 31.74 -15.88 -1.30
C GLU A 90 30.45 -15.16 -0.83
N LEU A 91 30.29 -13.88 -1.18
CA LEU A 91 29.07 -13.13 -0.89
C LEU A 91 27.87 -13.64 -1.71
N GLN A 92 28.08 -13.92 -2.99
CA GLN A 92 27.05 -14.45 -3.89
C GLN A 92 26.56 -15.83 -3.46
N GLU A 93 27.47 -16.68 -3.00
CA GLU A 93 27.14 -18.02 -2.49
C GLU A 93 26.30 -17.95 -1.21
N LYS A 94 26.66 -17.06 -0.27
CA LYS A 94 25.85 -16.80 0.94
C LYS A 94 24.46 -16.24 0.62
N ILE A 95 24.33 -15.37 -0.39
CA ILE A 95 23.02 -14.85 -0.83
C ILE A 95 22.17 -15.97 -1.40
N LYS A 96 22.77 -16.91 -2.15
CA LYS A 96 22.08 -18.07 -2.71
C LYS A 96 21.57 -19.00 -1.61
N GLU A 97 22.40 -19.36 -0.63
CA GLU A 97 22.00 -20.20 0.51
C GLU A 97 20.85 -19.57 1.30
N HIS A 98 20.89 -18.25 1.53
CA HIS A 98 19.82 -17.56 2.24
C HIS A 98 18.50 -17.53 1.44
N LYS A 99 18.59 -17.44 0.10
CA LYS A 99 17.43 -17.50 -0.81
C LYS A 99 16.80 -18.90 -0.81
N ASP A 100 17.62 -19.95 -0.83
CA ASP A 100 17.16 -21.34 -0.81
C ASP A 100 16.51 -21.68 0.54
N SER A 101 17.08 -21.22 1.66
CA SER A 101 16.49 -21.37 3.00
C SER A 101 15.16 -20.63 3.16
N LEU A 102 15.03 -19.43 2.57
CA LEU A 102 13.76 -18.70 2.54
C LEU A 102 12.72 -19.44 1.69
N GLY A 103 13.13 -20.01 0.56
CA GLY A 103 12.27 -20.85 -0.27
C GLY A 103 11.72 -22.05 0.49
N GLU A 104 12.57 -22.77 1.23
CA GLU A 104 12.17 -23.92 2.04
C GLU A 104 11.22 -23.55 3.19
N GLN A 105 11.45 -22.43 3.87
CA GLN A 105 10.53 -21.91 4.89
C GLN A 105 9.16 -21.51 4.30
N VAL A 106 9.13 -20.97 3.08
CA VAL A 106 7.89 -20.65 2.36
C VAL A 106 7.13 -21.93 1.97
N THR A 107 7.83 -22.99 1.56
CA THR A 107 7.21 -24.28 1.24
C THR A 107 6.58 -24.94 2.47
N LEU A 108 7.30 -24.94 3.60
CA LEU A 108 6.78 -25.47 4.88
C LEU A 108 5.58 -24.65 5.39
N ALA A 109 5.60 -23.34 5.22
CA ALA A 109 4.45 -22.49 5.54
C ALA A 109 3.23 -22.82 4.67
N LYS A 110 3.42 -23.04 3.36
CA LYS A 110 2.34 -23.48 2.44
C LYS A 110 1.75 -24.82 2.87
N GLU A 111 2.60 -25.83 3.11
CA GLU A 111 2.15 -27.16 3.52
C GLU A 111 1.41 -27.12 4.87
N SER A 112 1.86 -26.31 5.82
CA SER A 112 1.17 -26.15 7.11
C SER A 112 -0.20 -25.47 7.01
N TYR A 113 -0.40 -24.62 6.00
CA TYR A 113 -1.66 -23.90 5.78
C TYR A 113 -2.68 -24.74 4.99
N GLU A 114 -2.23 -25.65 4.14
CA GLU A 114 -3.08 -26.56 3.35
C GLU A 114 -3.68 -27.71 4.19
N ILE A 115 -3.11 -28.04 5.34
CA ILE A 115 -3.59 -29.15 6.19
C ILE A 115 -4.86 -28.78 7.00
N ASP A 116 -5.18 -27.49 7.19
CA ASP A 116 -6.23 -27.05 8.13
C ASP A 116 -7.48 -26.40 7.48
N ASN A 117 -7.60 -26.40 6.15
CA ASN A 117 -8.79 -25.84 5.49
C ASN A 117 -9.24 -26.67 4.27
N ASP A 118 -10.20 -27.55 4.49
CA ASP A 118 -11.12 -28.12 3.48
C ASP A 118 -12.05 -27.06 2.83
N LYS A 119 -11.62 -25.79 2.81
CA LYS A 119 -12.31 -24.67 2.16
C LYS A 119 -11.48 -24.28 0.96
N THR A 120 -12.05 -24.43 -0.22
CA THR A 120 -11.52 -24.00 -1.52
C THR A 120 -11.29 -22.49 -1.56
N VAL A 121 -10.18 -22.04 -0.97
CA VAL A 121 -9.63 -20.71 -1.20
C VAL A 121 -8.66 -20.85 -2.36
N ALA A 122 -8.94 -20.17 -3.48
CA ALA A 122 -7.98 -20.08 -4.57
C ALA A 122 -6.72 -19.37 -4.04
N VAL A 123 -5.73 -20.13 -3.62
CA VAL A 123 -4.47 -19.61 -3.07
C VAL A 123 -3.63 -19.11 -4.25
N HIS A 124 -3.83 -17.85 -4.62
CA HIS A 124 -2.84 -17.14 -5.42
C HIS A 124 -1.64 -16.84 -4.52
N VAL A 125 -0.69 -17.77 -4.42
CA VAL A 125 0.53 -17.53 -3.66
C VAL A 125 1.36 -16.47 -4.42
N PHE A 126 1.55 -15.30 -3.83
CA PHE A 126 2.54 -14.35 -4.33
C PHE A 126 3.95 -14.96 -4.18
N GLU A 127 4.80 -14.81 -5.20
CA GLU A 127 6.11 -15.49 -5.30
C GLU A 127 7.04 -15.22 -4.11
N ASN A 128 6.85 -14.08 -3.45
CA ASN A 128 7.64 -13.65 -2.28
C ASN A 128 7.00 -14.04 -0.93
N GLY A 129 5.87 -14.75 -0.93
CA GLY A 129 5.12 -15.14 0.28
C GLY A 129 4.49 -13.98 1.04
N ILE A 130 4.50 -12.76 0.48
CA ILE A 130 3.92 -11.57 1.10
C ILE A 130 2.62 -11.24 0.37
N GLU A 131 1.49 -11.34 1.07
CA GLU A 131 0.23 -10.88 0.53
C GLU A 131 0.18 -9.33 0.53
N PRO A 132 -0.02 -8.67 -0.64
CA PRO A 132 0.02 -7.23 -0.73
C PRO A 132 -1.08 -6.55 0.07
N VAL A 133 -0.71 -5.45 0.75
CA VAL A 133 -1.64 -4.65 1.53
C VAL A 133 -2.48 -3.76 0.62
N VAL A 134 -3.81 -3.83 0.75
CA VAL A 134 -4.75 -3.01 -0.05
C VAL A 134 -5.26 -1.81 0.75
N GLY A 135 -5.11 -1.82 2.07
CA GLY A 135 -5.44 -0.71 2.96
C GLY A 135 -5.24 -1.04 4.43
N TRP A 136 -5.68 -0.15 5.30
CA TRP A 136 -5.60 -0.30 6.75
C TRP A 136 -6.88 0.13 7.44
N LEU A 137 -7.19 -0.52 8.56
CA LEU A 137 -8.04 0.04 9.60
C LEU A 137 -7.13 0.56 10.72
N VAL A 138 -7.24 1.84 11.03
CA VAL A 138 -6.45 2.46 12.12
C VAL A 138 -7.38 2.71 13.29
N CYS A 139 -7.09 2.06 14.42
CA CYS A 139 -7.86 2.24 15.64
C CYS A 139 -7.62 3.64 16.23
N VAL A 140 -8.68 4.40 16.48
CA VAL A 140 -8.59 5.80 16.94
C VAL A 140 -9.11 6.04 18.36
N ASN A 141 -9.68 5.02 19.00
CA ASN A 141 -10.14 5.06 20.39
C ASN A 141 -9.80 3.74 21.13
N GLY A 142 -10.19 3.64 22.41
CA GLY A 142 -10.01 2.41 23.19
C GLY A 142 -8.56 2.07 23.51
N GLU A 143 -8.35 0.85 24.01
CA GLU A 143 -7.04 0.37 24.46
C GLU A 143 -6.04 0.10 23.34
N GLU A 144 -6.52 -0.12 22.11
CA GLU A 144 -5.68 -0.38 20.94
C GLU A 144 -5.50 0.88 20.08
N LYS A 145 -5.81 2.07 20.62
CA LYS A 145 -5.66 3.33 19.91
C LYS A 145 -4.25 3.48 19.32
N GLY A 146 -4.19 3.81 18.03
CA GLY A 146 -2.95 3.96 17.25
C GLY A 146 -2.50 2.67 16.57
N ARG A 147 -3.09 1.51 16.90
CA ARG A 147 -2.83 0.25 16.21
C ARG A 147 -3.43 0.26 14.81
N ASP A 148 -2.65 -0.16 13.83
CA ASP A 148 -3.13 -0.45 12.48
C ASP A 148 -3.42 -1.95 12.31
N TYR A 149 -4.39 -2.24 11.45
CA TYR A 149 -4.72 -3.58 10.99
C TYR A 149 -4.63 -3.56 9.46
N ARG A 150 -3.71 -4.36 8.93
CA ARG A 150 -3.48 -4.48 7.49
C ARG A 150 -4.63 -5.25 6.85
N LEU A 151 -5.14 -4.73 5.74
CA LEU A 151 -6.14 -5.39 4.91
C LEU A 151 -5.45 -5.95 3.67
N ILE A 152 -5.86 -7.14 3.27
CA ILE A 152 -5.42 -7.82 2.05
C ILE A 152 -6.56 -7.85 1.03
N ARG A 153 -6.25 -8.34 -0.18
CA ARG A 153 -7.25 -8.52 -1.23
C ARG A 153 -8.38 -9.46 -0.80
N GLY A 154 -9.52 -9.35 -1.48
CA GLY A 154 -10.68 -10.18 -1.18
C GLY A 154 -11.32 -9.80 0.16
N ARG A 155 -11.85 -10.79 0.87
CA ARG A 155 -12.65 -10.59 2.08
C ARG A 155 -11.78 -10.72 3.34
N ASN A 156 -11.75 -9.66 4.14
CA ASN A 156 -11.10 -9.61 5.45
C ASN A 156 -12.19 -9.67 6.53
N ARG A 157 -12.32 -10.82 7.20
CA ARG A 157 -13.26 -11.03 8.32
C ARG A 157 -12.73 -10.33 9.57
N ILE A 158 -13.60 -9.57 10.22
CA ILE A 158 -13.29 -8.82 11.42
C ILE A 158 -14.07 -9.41 12.58
N GLY A 159 -13.38 -9.79 13.64
CA GLY A 159 -14.00 -10.35 14.85
C GLY A 159 -13.01 -10.38 16.00
N ARG A 160 -13.35 -11.10 17.06
CA ARG A 160 -12.58 -11.12 18.31
C ARG A 160 -11.73 -12.37 18.47
N ASP A 161 -12.07 -13.45 17.79
CA ASP A 161 -11.32 -14.71 17.83
C ASP A 161 -10.07 -14.65 16.94
N SER A 162 -9.10 -15.50 17.26
CA SER A 162 -7.77 -15.49 16.65
C SER A 162 -7.73 -16.01 15.21
N ASP A 163 -8.80 -16.62 14.73
CA ASP A 163 -8.99 -17.14 13.38
C ASP A 163 -9.55 -16.09 12.39
N MET A 164 -9.84 -14.88 12.89
CA MET A 164 -10.27 -13.74 12.07
C MET A 164 -9.07 -13.05 11.43
N ASP A 165 -9.27 -12.51 10.22
CA ASP A 165 -8.22 -11.79 9.48
C ASP A 165 -7.83 -10.48 10.20
N VAL A 166 -8.82 -9.80 10.80
CA VAL A 166 -8.62 -8.65 11.68
C VAL A 166 -9.19 -8.96 13.06
N THR A 167 -8.30 -9.14 14.05
CA THR A 167 -8.71 -9.49 15.41
C THR A 167 -8.75 -8.30 16.37
N ILE A 168 -9.94 -7.98 16.91
CA ILE A 168 -10.15 -6.93 17.93
C ILE A 168 -10.34 -7.58 19.30
N ARG A 169 -9.24 -8.02 19.94
CA ARG A 169 -9.30 -8.91 21.13
C ARG A 169 -9.88 -8.26 22.37
N LYS A 170 -9.69 -6.95 22.52
CA LYS A 170 -9.94 -6.23 23.78
C LYS A 170 -11.37 -5.72 23.93
N ASP A 171 -12.14 -5.70 22.85
CA ASP A 171 -13.51 -5.18 22.84
C ASP A 171 -14.53 -6.33 22.98
N GLN A 172 -15.18 -6.41 24.14
CA GLN A 172 -16.14 -7.48 24.42
C GLN A 172 -17.48 -7.33 23.68
N LYS A 173 -17.75 -6.18 23.05
CA LYS A 173 -18.92 -5.98 22.18
C LYS A 173 -18.70 -6.52 20.78
N VAL A 174 -17.45 -6.78 20.40
CA VAL A 174 -17.11 -7.47 19.14
C VAL A 174 -17.40 -8.96 19.30
N THR A 175 -18.05 -9.54 18.28
CA THR A 175 -18.37 -10.97 18.24
C THR A 175 -17.09 -11.78 18.07
N ARG A 176 -17.10 -13.01 18.58
CA ARG A 176 -16.00 -13.97 18.41
C ARG A 176 -15.72 -14.23 16.95
N GLU A 177 -16.75 -14.67 16.24
CA GLU A 177 -16.77 -14.84 14.79
C GLU A 177 -16.95 -13.51 14.05
N GLU A 178 -17.14 -13.59 12.72
CA GLU A 178 -17.25 -12.46 11.79
C GLU A 178 -18.32 -11.45 12.22
N HIS A 179 -17.88 -10.36 12.85
CA HIS A 179 -18.71 -9.22 13.22
C HIS A 179 -19.09 -8.40 12.00
N CYS A 180 -18.13 -8.19 11.12
CA CYS A 180 -18.30 -7.59 9.80
C CYS A 180 -17.10 -8.00 8.95
N SER A 181 -17.07 -7.52 7.72
CA SER A 181 -15.88 -7.68 6.88
C SER A 181 -15.61 -6.44 6.05
N VAL A 182 -14.35 -6.30 5.66
CA VAL A 182 -13.93 -5.37 4.62
C VAL A 182 -13.53 -6.18 3.40
N VAL A 183 -14.15 -5.89 2.27
CA VAL A 183 -13.91 -6.60 1.01
C VAL A 183 -13.26 -5.65 0.02
N TYR A 184 -12.08 -5.99 -0.48
CA TYR A 184 -11.48 -5.32 -1.63
C TYR A 184 -11.72 -6.15 -2.89
N ASP A 185 -12.37 -5.55 -3.89
CA ASP A 185 -12.56 -6.14 -5.21
C ASP A 185 -11.52 -5.60 -6.19
N GLU A 186 -10.64 -6.48 -6.67
CA GLU A 186 -9.56 -6.17 -7.59
C GLU A 186 -10.08 -5.66 -8.94
N LYS A 187 -11.23 -6.15 -9.39
CA LYS A 187 -11.78 -5.79 -10.72
C LYS A 187 -12.28 -4.37 -10.76
N SER A 188 -13.01 -3.95 -9.72
CA SER A 188 -13.51 -2.58 -9.61
C SER A 188 -12.53 -1.61 -8.96
N ASN A 189 -11.47 -2.11 -8.32
CA ASN A 189 -10.57 -1.34 -7.45
C ASN A 189 -11.33 -0.58 -6.35
N LEU A 190 -12.38 -1.21 -5.80
CA LEU A 190 -13.22 -0.63 -4.76
C LEU A 190 -13.17 -1.48 -3.49
N THR A 191 -13.27 -0.81 -2.35
CA THR A 191 -13.38 -1.44 -1.04
C THR A 191 -14.79 -1.25 -0.49
N PHE A 192 -15.34 -2.30 0.12
CA PHE A 192 -16.68 -2.31 0.71
C PHE A 192 -16.63 -2.79 2.16
N LEU A 193 -17.40 -2.14 3.02
CA LEU A 193 -17.74 -2.62 4.35
C LEU A 193 -19.04 -3.43 4.27
N VAL A 194 -19.00 -4.66 4.75
CA VAL A 194 -20.14 -5.60 4.70
C VAL A 194 -20.52 -5.98 6.13
N PRO A 195 -21.81 -5.83 6.53
CA PRO A 195 -22.25 -6.22 7.86
C PRO A 195 -22.18 -7.73 8.06
N GLY A 196 -21.89 -8.16 9.29
CA GLY A 196 -22.04 -9.55 9.69
C GLY A 196 -23.51 -9.91 9.94
N ASN A 197 -23.77 -11.20 10.13
CA ASN A 197 -25.14 -11.67 10.38
C ASN A 197 -25.58 -11.37 11.82
N GLY A 198 -26.61 -10.54 11.98
CA GLY A 198 -27.17 -10.21 13.30
C GLY A 198 -26.26 -9.33 14.18
N THR A 199 -25.21 -8.75 13.61
CA THR A 199 -24.27 -7.86 14.30
C THR A 199 -24.53 -6.39 13.99
N LEU A 200 -24.04 -5.50 14.85
CA LEU A 200 -24.25 -4.05 14.73
C LEU A 200 -22.93 -3.35 14.44
N THR A 201 -22.69 -3.10 13.15
CA THR A 201 -21.61 -2.24 12.67
C THR A 201 -22.17 -0.87 12.32
N TYR A 202 -21.45 0.19 12.64
CA TYR A 202 -21.85 1.55 12.28
C TYR A 202 -20.85 2.17 11.31
N TYR A 203 -21.36 2.85 10.29
CA TYR A 203 -20.58 3.53 9.27
C TYR A 203 -21.02 5.00 9.25
N LYS A 204 -20.06 5.92 9.44
CA LYS A 204 -20.34 7.38 9.54
C LYS A 204 -21.40 7.75 10.59
N GLY A 205 -21.49 6.96 11.67
CA GLY A 205 -22.43 7.18 12.77
C GLY A 205 -23.82 6.58 12.57
N GLU A 206 -24.07 5.92 11.44
CA GLU A 206 -25.34 5.24 11.14
C GLU A 206 -25.17 3.72 11.13
N MET A 207 -26.20 2.98 11.53
CA MET A 207 -26.19 1.52 11.49
C MET A 207 -26.04 1.03 10.04
N LEU A 208 -25.04 0.21 9.79
CA LEU A 208 -24.80 -0.42 8.49
C LEU A 208 -25.84 -1.51 8.23
N ARG A 209 -26.76 -1.26 7.29
CA ARG A 209 -27.83 -2.21 6.94
C ARG A 209 -27.48 -3.11 5.75
N GLN A 210 -26.61 -2.63 4.88
CA GLN A 210 -26.23 -3.27 3.62
C GLN A 210 -24.77 -2.92 3.31
N PRO A 211 -24.11 -3.65 2.39
CA PRO A 211 -22.77 -3.29 1.95
C PRO A 211 -22.67 -1.81 1.56
N GLN A 212 -21.62 -1.13 2.02
CA GLN A 212 -21.32 0.26 1.67
C GLN A 212 -19.90 0.37 1.17
N GLN A 213 -19.68 1.20 0.15
CA GLN A 213 -18.33 1.50 -0.32
C GLN A 213 -17.58 2.30 0.76
N LEU A 214 -16.36 1.88 1.06
CA LEU A 214 -15.44 2.61 1.93
C LEU A 214 -14.53 3.51 1.10
N CYS A 215 -14.42 4.76 1.51
CA CYS A 215 -13.43 5.71 1.00
C CYS A 215 -12.37 5.99 2.06
N SER A 216 -11.14 6.27 1.61
CA SER A 216 -10.05 6.61 2.52
C SER A 216 -10.43 7.81 3.42
N GLY A 217 -10.21 7.68 4.73
CA GLY A 217 -10.61 8.62 5.77
C GLY A 217 -11.97 8.33 6.42
N ASP A 218 -12.73 7.35 5.94
CA ASP A 218 -14.05 7.03 6.49
C ASP A 218 -13.96 6.40 7.89
N ALA A 219 -14.92 6.76 8.74
CA ALA A 219 -15.06 6.22 10.09
C ALA A 219 -15.96 4.98 10.13
N VAL A 220 -15.46 3.93 10.78
CA VAL A 220 -16.17 2.66 11.02
C VAL A 220 -16.15 2.37 12.51
N GLU A 221 -17.29 1.95 13.06
CA GLU A 221 -17.42 1.57 14.47
C GLU A 221 -17.90 0.11 14.56
N ILE A 222 -17.14 -0.69 15.30
CA ILE A 222 -17.30 -2.13 15.46
C ILE A 222 -17.24 -2.41 16.96
N GLY A 223 -18.34 -2.86 17.55
CA GLY A 223 -18.46 -2.90 19.01
C GLY A 223 -18.41 -1.49 19.62
N GLU A 224 -17.46 -1.24 20.51
CA GLU A 224 -17.16 0.07 21.10
C GLU A 224 -15.90 0.72 20.47
N THR A 225 -15.24 0.02 19.55
CA THR A 225 -14.01 0.46 18.90
C THR A 225 -14.31 1.21 17.60
N LYS A 226 -13.62 2.33 17.41
CA LYS A 226 -13.71 3.21 16.26
C LYS A 226 -12.42 3.16 15.45
N PHE A 227 -12.59 3.02 14.15
CA PHE A 227 -11.53 2.93 13.17
C PHE A 227 -11.66 4.03 12.13
N ILE A 228 -10.52 4.44 11.58
CA ILE A 228 -10.45 5.17 10.33
C ILE A 228 -9.89 4.22 9.27
N PHE A 229 -10.62 4.05 8.17
CA PHE A 229 -10.14 3.31 7.02
C PHE A 229 -9.18 4.17 6.20
N ILE A 230 -8.05 3.60 5.79
CA ILE A 230 -7.08 4.26 4.90
C ILE A 230 -6.83 3.32 3.73
N SER A 231 -7.11 3.78 2.51
CA SER A 231 -6.88 2.97 1.32
C SER A 231 -5.45 3.11 0.79
N PHE A 232 -4.82 1.97 0.50
CA PHE A 232 -3.66 1.92 -0.37
C PHE A 232 -4.09 1.80 -1.84
N CYS A 233 -4.95 0.82 -2.15
CA CYS A 233 -5.49 0.61 -3.49
C CYS A 233 -6.68 1.54 -3.73
N GLU A 234 -6.44 2.67 -4.39
CA GLU A 234 -7.44 3.69 -4.68
C GLU A 234 -7.01 4.50 -5.90
N GLY A 235 -7.95 4.77 -6.81
CA GLY A 235 -7.67 5.48 -8.05
C GLY A 235 -6.73 4.68 -8.95
N GLU A 236 -5.55 5.22 -9.23
CA GLU A 236 -4.53 4.57 -10.08
C GLU A 236 -3.67 3.56 -9.31
N ARG A 237 -3.74 3.55 -7.97
CA ARG A 237 -2.96 2.61 -7.14
C ARG A 237 -3.67 1.25 -7.13
N VAL A 238 -3.05 0.27 -7.75
CA VAL A 238 -3.48 -1.14 -7.76
C VAL A 238 -2.22 -2.00 -7.77
N TRP A 239 -2.24 -3.13 -7.06
CA TRP A 239 -1.22 -4.16 -7.24
C TRP A 239 -1.45 -4.84 -8.58
N LYS A 240 -0.47 -4.74 -9.48
CA LYS A 240 -0.48 -5.50 -10.73
C LYS A 240 0.11 -6.87 -10.48
N ASN A 241 -0.48 -7.89 -11.10
CA ASN A 241 0.21 -9.16 -11.24
C ASN A 241 1.38 -8.94 -12.21
N GLU A 242 2.54 -9.53 -11.95
CA GLU A 242 3.73 -9.37 -12.81
C GLU A 242 3.59 -10.04 -14.20
N GLU A 243 2.39 -10.47 -14.57
CA GLU A 243 2.07 -11.21 -15.80
C GLU A 243 1.15 -10.46 -16.79
N GLU A 244 0.83 -9.18 -16.58
CA GLU A 244 0.10 -8.30 -17.54
C GLU A 244 0.90 -7.04 -17.91
#